data_AF-A0A3E1ECV9-F1
#
_entry.id   AF-A0A3E1ECV9-F1
#
_cell.length_a   1.000
_cell.length_b   1.000
_cell.length_c   1.000
_cell.angle_alpha   90.00
_cell.angle_beta   90.00
_cell.angle_gamma   90.00
#
_symmetry.space_group_name_H-M   'P 1'
#
loop_
_entity.id
_entity.type
_entity.pdbx_description
1 polymer ?
#
loop_
_entity_poly.entity_id
_entity_poly.type
_entity_poly.pdbx_seq_one_letter_code
_entity_poly.pdbx_strand_id
1 'polypeptide(L)'
;MRDSDATVLFTLSAQPTGGSLLTWNEAAALGKPRLHLSAAVEEPHAEILLRFLQAYQVAELNIAGPRASTEPDIGRFVTRVLDEALLDQGDPEADSAD
;
A
#
# COMPACT_ATOMS: atom_id res chain seq x y z
N MET A 1 -6.04 -11.38 -5.42
CA MET A 1 -5.49 -10.78 -6.66
C MET A 1 -6.43 -10.81 -7.86
N ARG A 2 -7.07 -11.93 -8.22
CA ARG A 2 -7.96 -11.96 -9.40
C ARG A 2 -9.23 -11.13 -9.23
N ASP A 3 -9.72 -10.97 -8.01
CA ASP A 3 -10.97 -10.25 -7.73
C ASP A 3 -10.76 -8.80 -7.25
N SER A 4 -9.53 -8.42 -6.86
CA SER A 4 -9.19 -7.06 -6.43
C SER A 4 -8.87 -6.12 -7.61
N ASP A 5 -9.20 -4.84 -7.50
CA ASP A 5 -8.91 -3.82 -8.52
C ASP A 5 -7.42 -3.49 -8.61
N ALA A 6 -6.72 -3.53 -7.48
CA ALA A 6 -5.30 -3.23 -7.40
C ALA A 6 -4.58 -4.06 -6.32
N THR A 7 -3.25 -4.06 -6.36
CA THR A 7 -2.40 -4.70 -5.33
C THR A 7 -1.38 -3.73 -4.76
N VAL A 8 -1.34 -3.60 -3.43
CA VAL A 8 -0.23 -2.93 -2.72
C VAL A 8 0.66 -3.98 -2.07
N LEU A 9 1.96 -3.84 -2.25
CA LEU A 9 2.98 -4.65 -1.60
C LEU A 9 3.70 -3.82 -0.56
N PHE A 10 3.71 -4.28 0.69
CA PHE A 10 4.50 -3.67 1.76
C PHE A 10 5.73 -4.52 2.06
N THR A 11 6.87 -3.86 2.26
CA THR A 11 8.10 -4.49 2.75
C THR A 11 8.82 -3.55 3.71
N LEU A 12 9.59 -4.10 4.63
CA LEU A 12 10.59 -3.37 5.40
C LEU A 12 11.87 -3.22 4.59
N SER A 13 12.24 -4.24 3.81
CA SER A 13 13.39 -4.21 2.92
C SER A 13 13.13 -3.36 1.67
N ALA A 14 14.18 -2.82 1.05
CA ALA A 14 14.08 -1.99 -0.16
C ALA A 14 13.54 -2.75 -1.39
N GLN A 15 13.73 -4.08 -1.44
CA GLN A 15 13.26 -4.91 -2.54
C GLN A 15 12.49 -6.12 -2.01
N PRO A 16 11.39 -6.51 -2.67
CA PRO A 16 10.67 -7.72 -2.31
C PRO A 16 11.48 -8.97 -2.68
N THR A 17 11.43 -9.97 -1.82
CA THR A 17 12.09 -11.27 -2.03
C THR A 17 11.11 -12.43 -1.81
N GLY A 18 11.46 -13.63 -2.26
CA GLY A 18 10.68 -14.85 -2.05
C GLY A 18 9.21 -14.74 -2.49
N GLY A 19 8.27 -15.13 -1.63
CA GLY A 19 6.83 -15.15 -1.93
C GLY A 19 6.23 -13.76 -2.23
N SER A 20 6.82 -12.69 -1.70
CA SER A 20 6.41 -11.32 -2.00
C SER A 20 6.78 -10.91 -3.42
N LEU A 21 7.94 -11.36 -3.92
CA LEU A 21 8.35 -11.14 -5.31
C LEU A 21 7.47 -11.93 -6.30
N LEU A 22 7.08 -13.16 -5.93
CA LEU A 22 6.13 -13.94 -6.74
C LEU A 22 4.80 -13.19 -6.89
N THR A 23 4.23 -12.74 -5.77
CA THR A 23 2.99 -11.95 -5.74
C THR A 23 3.11 -10.67 -6.58
N TRP A 24 4.23 -9.97 -6.46
CA TRP A 24 4.51 -8.76 -7.24
C TRP A 24 4.48 -9.01 -8.75
N ASN A 25 5.09 -10.11 -9.18
CA ASN A 25 5.17 -10.49 -10.59
C ASN A 25 3.81 -11.00 -11.12
N GLU A 26 3.04 -11.72 -10.31
CA GLU A 26 1.69 -12.17 -10.66
C GLU A 26 0.74 -10.98 -10.88
N ALA A 27 0.78 -9.97 -10.02
CA ALA A 27 -0.03 -8.75 -10.19
C ALA A 27 0.29 -8.03 -11.51
N ALA A 28 1.58 -7.93 -11.87
CA ALA A 28 1.98 -7.37 -13.16
C ALA A 28 1.54 -8.22 -14.36
N ALA A 29 1.63 -9.54 -14.26
CA ALA A 29 1.22 -10.45 -15.32
C ALA A 29 -0.29 -10.38 -15.61
N LEU A 30 -1.09 -9.99 -14.61
CA LEU A 30 -2.53 -9.76 -14.76
C LEU A 30 -2.88 -8.36 -15.28
N GLY A 31 -1.90 -7.50 -15.56
CA GLY A 31 -2.10 -6.13 -16.05
C GLY A 31 -2.76 -5.20 -15.04
N LYS A 32 -2.77 -5.57 -13.75
CA LYS A 32 -3.44 -4.79 -12.70
C LYS A 32 -2.52 -3.71 -12.13
N PRO A 33 -3.06 -2.54 -11.74
CA PRO A 33 -2.31 -1.53 -11.01
C PRO A 33 -1.66 -2.12 -9.77
N ARG A 34 -0.38 -1.78 -9.56
CA ARG A 34 0.38 -2.24 -8.41
C ARG A 34 1.24 -1.11 -7.83
N LEU A 35 1.32 -1.08 -6.50
CA LEU A 35 2.13 -0.14 -5.74
C LEU A 35 3.03 -0.90 -4.77
N HIS A 36 4.31 -0.53 -4.68
CA HIS A 36 5.23 -1.06 -3.69
C HIS A 36 5.61 0.05 -2.72
N LEU A 37 5.38 -0.18 -1.42
CA LEU A 37 5.75 0.73 -0.34
C LEU A 37 6.78 0.03 0.54
N SER A 38 7.98 0.60 0.61
CA SER A 38 9.08 0.06 1.40
C SER A 38 9.42 0.97 2.57
N ALA A 39 9.52 0.42 3.78
CA ALA A 39 9.98 1.18 4.95
C ALA A 39 11.48 1.53 4.89
N ALA A 40 12.26 0.88 4.02
CA ALA A 40 13.65 1.24 3.78
C ALA A 40 13.82 2.51 2.93
N VAL A 41 12.72 3.03 2.38
CA VAL A 41 12.69 4.27 1.61
C VAL A 41 11.88 5.30 2.39
N GLU A 42 12.48 6.46 2.63
CA GLU A 42 11.81 7.57 3.30
C GLU A 42 10.93 8.32 2.30
N GLU A 43 9.63 8.07 2.37
CA GLU A 43 8.61 8.60 1.47
C GLU A 43 7.32 8.89 2.26
N PRO A 44 6.44 9.79 1.76
CA PRO A 44 5.13 9.99 2.35
C PRO A 44 4.20 8.83 1.96
N HIS A 45 4.44 7.64 2.51
CA HIS A 45 3.79 6.39 2.10
C HIS A 45 2.26 6.48 2.11
N ALA A 46 1.68 7.17 3.09
CA ALA A 46 0.24 7.33 3.23
C ALA A 46 -0.35 8.17 2.09
N GLU A 47 0.28 9.30 1.75
CA GLU A 47 -0.13 10.15 0.64
C GLU A 47 0.01 9.43 -0.71
N ILE A 48 1.11 8.69 -0.89
CA ILE A 48 1.34 7.89 -2.10
C ILE A 48 0.25 6.82 -2.24
N LEU A 49 -0.09 6.14 -1.15
CA LEU A 49 -1.16 5.14 -1.15
C LEU A 49 -2.50 5.78 -1.51
N LEU A 50 -2.87 6.88 -0.86
CA LEU A 50 -4.14 7.57 -1.13
C LEU A 50 -4.25 7.99 -2.60
N ARG A 51 -3.20 8.64 -3.13
CA ARG A 51 -3.16 9.07 -4.54
C ARG A 51 -3.29 7.88 -5.49
N PHE A 52 -2.65 6.76 -5.18
CA PHE A 52 -2.77 5.53 -5.97
C PHE A 52 -4.21 4.98 -5.97
N LEU A 53 -4.85 4.91 -4.80
CA LEU A 53 -6.22 4.43 -4.68
C LEU A 53 -7.20 5.30 -5.47
N GLN A 54 -7.04 6.62 -5.38
CA GLN A 54 -7.86 7.59 -6.11
C GLN A 54 -7.64 7.52 -7.63
N ALA A 55 -6.38 7.46 -8.07
CA ALA A 55 -6.04 7.45 -9.50
C ALA A 55 -6.59 6.22 -10.24
N TYR A 56 -6.67 5.07 -9.55
CA TYR A 56 -7.18 3.82 -10.12
C TYR A 56 -8.61 3.48 -9.68
N GLN A 57 -9.28 4.37 -8.94
CA GLN A 57 -10.63 4.17 -8.40
C GLN A 57 -10.81 2.80 -7.70
N VAL A 58 -9.83 2.44 -6.88
CA VAL A 58 -9.74 1.11 -6.23
C VAL A 58 -10.86 0.96 -5.20
N ALA A 59 -11.77 0.01 -5.40
CA ALA A 59 -12.78 -0.37 -4.41
C ALA A 59 -12.32 -1.58 -3.59
N GLU A 60 -11.66 -2.55 -4.21
CA GLU A 60 -11.06 -3.70 -3.53
C GLU A 60 -9.53 -3.71 -3.68
N LEU A 61 -8.82 -3.48 -2.57
CA LEU A 61 -7.36 -3.47 -2.52
C LEU A 61 -6.81 -4.79 -1.97
N ASN A 62 -6.00 -5.50 -2.76
CA ASN A 62 -5.24 -6.64 -2.27
C ASN A 62 -3.95 -6.16 -1.58
N ILE A 63 -3.78 -6.50 -0.30
CA ILE A 63 -2.57 -6.20 0.46
C ILE A 63 -1.67 -7.44 0.48
N ALA A 64 -0.41 -7.26 0.07
CA ALA A 64 0.61 -8.29 0.10
C ALA A 64 1.83 -7.82 0.90
N GLY A 65 2.62 -8.78 1.36
CA GLY A 65 3.86 -8.51 2.08
C GLY A 65 4.49 -9.80 2.60
N PRO A 66 5.72 -9.74 3.11
CA PRO A 66 6.34 -10.84 3.80
C PRO A 66 5.59 -11.14 5.10
N ARG A 67 5.71 -12.39 5.58
CA ARG A 67 5.14 -12.76 6.88
C ARG A 67 5.96 -12.10 7.99
N ALA A 68 5.34 -11.84 9.14
CA ALA A 68 6.03 -11.30 10.32
C ALA A 68 7.22 -12.16 10.78
N SER A 69 7.20 -13.47 10.51
CA SER A 69 8.33 -14.38 10.75
C SER A 69 9.57 -14.07 9.88
N THR A 70 9.39 -13.35 8.77
CA THR A 70 10.45 -12.95 7.83
C THR A 70 10.86 -11.50 8.05
N GLU A 71 9.88 -10.61 8.23
CA GLU A 71 10.11 -9.21 8.56
C GLU A 71 9.32 -8.86 9.84
N PRO A 72 9.97 -8.98 11.02
CA PRO A 72 9.37 -8.57 12.28
C PRO A 72 8.97 -7.09 12.19
N ASP A 73 7.81 -6.73 12.74
CA ASP A 73 7.21 -5.38 12.69
C ASP A 73 6.57 -4.93 11.36
N ILE A 74 6.54 -5.77 10.31
CA ILE A 74 5.83 -5.41 9.07
C ILE A 74 4.37 -5.02 9.32
N GLY A 75 3.69 -5.68 10.26
CA GLY A 75 2.30 -5.36 10.62
C GLY A 75 2.13 -3.95 11.19
N ARG A 76 3.10 -3.46 11.97
CA ARG A 76 3.08 -2.08 12.50
C ARG A 76 3.23 -1.06 11.37
N PHE A 77 4.14 -1.31 10.43
CA PHE A 77 4.33 -0.45 9.27
C PHE A 77 3.08 -0.38 8.40
N VAL A 78 2.50 -1.54 8.07
CA VAL A 78 1.25 -1.63 7.28
C VAL A 78 0.12 -0.86 7.97
N THR A 79 -0.12 -1.13 9.26
CA THR A 79 -1.21 -0.49 10.02
C THR A 79 -1.06 1.02 10.04
N ARG A 80 0.14 1.54 10.36
CA ARG A 80 0.41 2.99 10.38
C ARG A 80 0.08 3.64 9.04
N VAL A 81 0.55 3.06 7.94
CA VAL A 81 0.35 3.65 6.60
C VAL A 81 -1.13 3.60 6.21
N LEU A 82 -1.85 2.53 6.54
CA LEU A 82 -3.28 2.43 6.25
C LEU A 82 -4.12 3.40 7.08
N ASP A 83 -3.84 3.51 8.38
CA ASP A 83 -4.56 4.42 9.27
C ASP A 83 -4.36 5.87 8.80
N GLU A 84 -3.12 6.27 8.53
CA GLU A 84 -2.79 7.60 8.02
C GLU A 84 -3.42 7.87 6.64
N ALA A 85 -3.45 6.86 5.76
CA ALA A 85 -4.00 7.01 4.41
C ALA A 85 -5.53 6.93 4.34
N LEU A 86 -6.24 6.34 5.30
CA LEU A 86 -7.67 6.04 5.17
C LEU A 86 -8.53 6.59 6.30
N LEU A 87 -7.95 6.86 7.47
CA LEU A 87 -8.67 7.26 8.67
C LEU A 87 -8.33 8.69 9.12
N ASP A 88 -7.07 9.11 8.97
CA ASP A 88 -6.61 10.47 9.34
C ASP A 88 -6.72 11.49 8.18
N GLN A 89 -7.69 11.28 7.29
CA GLN A 89 -8.07 12.26 6.27
C GLN A 89 -8.80 13.41 6.96
N GLY A 90 -8.05 14.34 7.58
CA GLY A 90 -8.61 15.53 8.19
C GLY A 90 -9.66 16.17 7.30
N ASP A 91 -10.85 16.44 7.86
CA ASP A 91 -12.00 16.97 7.12
C ASP A 91 -11.57 18.12 6.19
N PRO A 92 -11.72 17.98 4.85
CA PRO A 92 -11.37 19.05 3.92
C PRO A 92 -12.34 20.25 3.97
N GLU A 93 -13.24 20.31 4.95
CA GLU A 93 -14.35 21.27 5.04
C GLU A 93 -14.13 22.38 6.10
N ALA A 94 -12.91 22.57 6.60
CA ALA A 94 -12.60 23.61 7.60
C ALA A 94 -12.03 24.93 7.04
N ASP A 95 -11.87 25.07 5.71
CA ASP A 95 -11.26 26.28 5.10
C ASP A 95 -12.16 26.97 4.06
N SER A 96 -13.46 27.08 4.38
CA SER A 96 -14.36 28.02 3.72
C SER A 96 -15.29 28.70 4.73
N ALA A 97 -14.69 29.52 5.58
CA ALA A 97 -15.40 30.56 6.31
C ALA A 97 -14.54 31.83 6.34
N ASP A 98 -15.10 32.88 5.72
CA ASP A 98 -14.72 34.29 5.60
C ASP A 98 -13.60 34.71 4.62
#